data_AF-N9CRU5-F1
#
_entry.id   AF-N9CRU5-F1
#
_cell.length_a   1.000
_cell.length_b   1.000
_cell.length_c   1.000
_cell.angle_alpha   90.00
_cell.angle_beta   90.00
_cell.angle_gamma   90.00
#
_symmetry.space_group_name_H-M   'P 1'
#
loop_
_entity.id
_entity.type
_entity.pdbx_description
1 polymer ?
#
loop_
_entity_poly.entity_id
_entity_poly.type
_entity_poly.pdbx_seq_one_letter_code
_entity_poly.pdbx_strand_id
1 'polypeptide(L)'
;MNVFYSEDISSALRGIIVAKDNYRTGHSSPWDDFDYKVKFKIYFKDEKTEILLGHIRILKNHQKNTANFFKEKGTKIDNKNYEITDLFNDNEIISLPLNLSFYKKLKSIFNSEDENIIDFLTSIRDGSTFISEENIFSKFSGYNDTLLREGSTSEAILKKGYQVALGRYADIKTISLDININHEKFDTFNLNFDKNRKYGERNINLLIGRNGSGKTYILNNIINSILNINNSKISYPYFNKIIIAAFSPFEKFLTQHDISNIYINEIKNKK
;
A
#
# COMPACT_ATOMS: atom_id res chain seq x y z
N MET A 1 -12.89 15.43 11.94
CA MET A 1 -13.78 14.37 12.53
C MET A 1 -13.32 13.90 13.90
N ASN A 2 -14.24 13.40 14.76
CA ASN A 2 -13.86 12.79 16.04
C ASN A 2 -13.31 11.37 15.85
N VAL A 3 -12.29 11.03 16.64
CA VAL A 3 -11.63 9.73 16.63
C VAL A 3 -11.69 9.09 18.02
N PHE A 4 -12.06 7.80 18.05
CA PHE A 4 -12.24 7.04 19.28
C PHE A 4 -11.37 5.78 19.27
N TYR A 5 -10.75 5.48 20.40
CA TYR A 5 -10.22 4.14 20.67
C TYR A 5 -11.27 3.30 21.40
N SER A 6 -11.44 2.06 20.98
CA SER A 6 -12.45 1.16 21.55
C SER A 6 -11.94 -0.27 21.73
N GLU A 7 -12.17 -0.83 22.91
CA GLU A 7 -12.00 -2.27 23.15
C GLU A 7 -13.30 -3.05 22.86
N ASP A 8 -14.43 -2.34 22.80
CA ASP A 8 -15.78 -2.86 22.55
C ASP A 8 -16.68 -1.71 22.07
N ILE A 9 -17.02 -1.72 20.78
CA ILE A 9 -17.62 -0.54 20.12
C ILE A 9 -19.01 -0.27 20.68
N SER A 10 -19.13 0.83 21.43
CA SER A 10 -20.42 1.28 21.96
C SER A 10 -21.35 1.73 20.83
N SER A 11 -22.65 1.46 21.00
CA SER A 11 -23.70 1.88 20.07
C SER A 11 -23.77 3.41 19.93
N ALA A 12 -23.40 4.15 20.98
CA ALA A 12 -23.48 5.61 21.03
C ALA A 12 -22.35 6.34 20.27
N LEU A 13 -21.23 5.67 19.97
CA LEU A 13 -20.12 6.29 19.26
C LEU A 13 -20.46 6.59 17.81
N ARG A 14 -20.03 7.76 17.33
CA ARG A 14 -20.19 8.25 15.95
C ARG A 14 -18.91 8.95 15.53
N GLY A 15 -18.37 8.63 14.37
CA GLY A 15 -17.10 9.14 13.85
C GLY A 15 -16.16 8.00 13.46
N ILE A 16 -14.87 8.22 13.65
CA ILE A 16 -13.81 7.28 13.31
C ILE A 16 -13.51 6.43 14.54
N ILE A 17 -13.57 5.10 14.42
CA ILE A 17 -13.37 4.19 15.54
C ILE A 17 -12.19 3.28 15.24
N VAL A 18 -11.15 3.40 16.06
CA VAL A 18 -9.97 2.57 16.09
C VAL A 18 -10.18 1.50 17.16
N ALA A 19 -10.56 0.30 16.75
CA ALA A 19 -10.81 -0.80 17.65
C ALA A 19 -9.58 -1.71 17.78
N LYS A 20 -9.43 -2.36 18.94
CA LYS A 20 -8.44 -3.45 19.09
C LYS A 20 -8.62 -4.48 17.96
N ASP A 21 -7.52 -4.95 17.42
CA ASP A 21 -7.51 -5.82 16.24
C ASP A 21 -8.25 -7.16 16.43
N ASN A 22 -8.29 -7.70 17.66
CA ASN A 22 -9.03 -8.91 17.98
C ASN A 22 -10.54 -8.68 18.24
N TYR A 23 -11.03 -7.44 18.17
CA TYR A 23 -12.47 -7.14 18.31
C TYR A 23 -13.30 -7.94 17.30
N ARG A 24 -14.33 -8.67 17.79
CA ARG A 24 -15.23 -9.55 17.04
C ARG A 24 -14.55 -10.65 16.20
N THR A 25 -13.34 -11.08 16.57
CA THR A 25 -12.63 -12.19 15.90
C THR A 25 -12.69 -13.52 16.66
N GLY A 26 -13.13 -13.51 17.92
CA GLY A 26 -13.08 -14.68 18.80
C GLY A 26 -11.69 -14.97 19.41
N HIS A 27 -10.65 -14.20 19.08
CA HIS A 27 -9.31 -14.36 19.65
C HIS A 27 -9.12 -13.64 20.99
N SER A 28 -8.46 -14.29 21.95
CA SER A 28 -8.30 -13.80 23.33
C SER A 28 -7.34 -12.61 23.48
N SER A 29 -6.39 -12.44 22.55
CA SER A 29 -5.35 -11.40 22.65
C SER A 29 -5.15 -10.63 21.35
N PRO A 30 -4.81 -9.33 21.42
CA PRO A 30 -4.36 -8.55 20.27
C PRO A 30 -3.11 -9.14 19.62
N TRP A 31 -2.93 -8.91 18.32
CA TRP A 31 -1.74 -9.28 17.57
C TRP A 31 -0.53 -8.45 18.02
N ASP A 32 0.59 -9.14 18.22
CA ASP A 32 1.84 -8.56 18.70
C ASP A 32 2.86 -8.55 17.55
N ASP A 33 3.25 -7.36 17.08
CA ASP A 33 4.27 -7.18 16.05
C ASP A 33 5.62 -6.86 16.72
N PHE A 34 6.38 -7.87 17.15
CA PHE A 34 7.71 -7.69 17.77
C PHE A 34 7.73 -6.71 18.98
N ASP A 35 6.85 -6.94 19.96
CA ASP A 35 6.56 -6.07 21.12
C ASP A 35 5.74 -4.80 20.80
N TYR A 36 5.41 -4.55 19.52
CA TYR A 36 4.59 -3.41 19.13
C TYR A 36 3.10 -3.79 19.01
N LYS A 37 2.27 -3.16 19.84
CA LYS A 37 0.80 -3.26 19.81
C LYS A 37 0.22 -2.02 19.15
N VAL A 38 0.44 -1.97 17.84
CA VAL A 38 0.16 -0.79 17.00
C VAL A 38 -0.85 -1.08 15.89
N LYS A 39 -1.34 -2.32 15.77
CA LYS A 39 -2.32 -2.74 14.77
C LYS A 39 -3.73 -2.65 15.34
N PHE A 40 -4.63 -2.07 14.55
CA PHE A 40 -6.02 -1.85 14.93
C PHE A 40 -6.95 -2.20 13.76
N LYS A 41 -8.21 -2.47 14.08
CA LYS A 41 -9.29 -2.37 13.10
C LYS A 41 -9.79 -0.93 13.08
N ILE A 42 -10.14 -0.44 11.90
CA ILE A 42 -10.68 0.91 11.74
C ILE A 42 -12.06 0.85 11.12
N TYR A 43 -12.99 1.56 11.74
CA TYR A 43 -14.38 1.67 11.34
C TYR A 43 -14.73 3.14 11.13
N PHE A 44 -15.64 3.38 10.20
CA PHE A 44 -16.41 4.61 10.16
C PHE A 44 -17.83 4.31 10.61
N LYS A 45 -18.37 5.13 11.51
CA LYS A 45 -19.71 4.93 12.06
C LYS A 45 -20.48 6.23 12.08
N ASP A 46 -21.67 6.23 11.49
CA ASP A 46 -22.64 7.32 11.58
C ASP A 46 -23.93 6.84 12.29
N GLU A 47 -25.03 7.60 12.18
CA GLU A 47 -26.29 7.22 12.82
C GLU A 47 -26.92 5.95 12.26
N LYS A 48 -26.60 5.58 11.02
CA LYS A 48 -27.30 4.53 10.27
C LYS A 48 -26.43 3.31 9.99
N THR A 49 -25.11 3.48 9.98
CA THR A 49 -24.17 2.50 9.46
C THR A 49 -22.90 2.41 10.30
N GLU A 50 -22.39 1.19 10.43
CA GLU A 50 -21.06 0.88 10.94
C GLU A 50 -20.30 0.13 9.84
N ILE A 51 -19.25 0.74 9.29
CA ILE A 51 -18.53 0.23 8.12
C ILE A 51 -17.10 -0.11 8.52
N LEU A 52 -16.73 -1.39 8.43
CA LEU A 52 -15.33 -1.82 8.58
C LEU A 52 -14.51 -1.39 7.36
N LEU A 53 -13.58 -0.48 7.57
CA LEU A 53 -12.66 -0.02 6.54
C LEU A 53 -11.51 -1.02 6.34
N GLY A 54 -11.00 -1.61 7.41
CA GLY A 54 -9.97 -2.64 7.37
C GLY A 54 -9.08 -2.61 8.61
N HIS A 55 -7.78 -2.84 8.40
CA HIS A 55 -6.76 -2.70 9.43
C HIS A 55 -5.90 -1.48 9.19
N ILE A 56 -5.44 -0.87 10.27
CA ILE A 56 -4.54 0.27 10.29
C ILE A 56 -3.44 0.03 11.31
N ARG A 57 -2.22 0.49 11.02
CA ARG A 57 -1.16 0.63 12.01
C ARG A 57 -1.09 2.07 12.47
N ILE A 58 -1.02 2.31 13.77
CA ILE A 58 -0.87 3.66 14.33
C ILE A 58 0.35 3.65 15.24
N LEU A 59 1.37 4.39 14.83
CA LEU A 59 2.65 4.47 15.50
C LEU A 59 2.73 5.81 16.24
N LYS A 60 3.07 5.75 17.53
CA LYS A 60 3.46 6.90 18.34
C LYS A 60 4.97 6.80 18.58
N ASN A 61 5.70 7.88 18.32
CA ASN A 61 7.14 7.91 18.57
C ASN A 61 7.46 7.56 20.03
N HIS A 62 8.51 6.76 20.24
CA HIS A 62 8.95 6.25 21.55
C HIS A 62 7.91 5.43 22.33
N GLN A 63 6.82 4.98 21.70
CA GLN A 63 5.81 4.16 22.36
C GLN A 63 5.60 2.84 21.59
N LYS A 64 5.90 1.72 22.25
CA LYS A 64 5.68 0.39 21.66
C LYS A 64 4.20 -0.01 21.64
N ASN A 65 3.43 0.45 22.61
CA ASN A 65 2.02 0.10 22.76
C ASN A 65 1.12 1.32 22.63
N THR A 66 0.73 1.65 21.40
CA THR A 66 -0.18 2.77 21.10
C THR A 66 -1.56 2.57 21.75
N ALA A 67 -2.03 1.33 21.89
CA ALA A 67 -3.31 1.05 22.53
C ALA A 67 -3.32 1.44 24.02
N ASN A 68 -2.23 1.18 24.75
CA ASN A 68 -2.09 1.64 26.14
C ASN A 68 -1.98 3.17 26.20
N PHE A 69 -1.22 3.79 25.30
CA PHE A 69 -1.15 5.25 25.22
C PHE A 69 -2.53 5.90 25.03
N PHE A 70 -3.37 5.35 24.15
CA PHE A 70 -4.74 5.82 23.97
C PHE A 70 -5.60 5.69 25.23
N LYS A 71 -5.43 4.62 26.02
CA LYS A 71 -6.15 4.46 27.30
C LYS A 71 -5.67 5.41 28.39
N GLU A 72 -4.37 5.70 28.42
CA GLU A 72 -3.75 6.57 29.42
C GLU A 72 -3.98 8.05 29.16
N LYS A 73 -3.98 8.46 27.88
CA LYS A 73 -4.05 9.87 27.47
C LYS A 73 -5.39 10.27 26.84
N GLY A 74 -6.19 9.32 26.38
CA GLY A 74 -7.51 9.60 25.82
C GLY A 74 -8.52 9.99 26.89
N THR A 75 -9.50 10.81 26.51
CA THR A 75 -10.60 11.20 27.39
C THR A 75 -11.56 10.02 27.52
N LYS A 76 -11.70 9.47 28.72
CA LYS A 76 -12.54 8.30 28.98
C LYS A 76 -14.03 8.67 28.78
N ILE A 77 -14.71 7.97 27.89
CA ILE A 77 -16.16 8.08 27.67
C ILE A 77 -16.89 7.06 28.54
N ASP A 78 -16.41 5.82 28.51
CA ASP A 78 -16.89 4.73 29.36
C ASP A 78 -15.75 3.74 29.66
N ASN A 79 -16.06 2.57 30.23
CA ASN A 79 -15.04 1.59 30.64
C ASN A 79 -14.22 0.98 29.50
N LYS A 80 -14.66 1.09 28.24
CA LYS A 80 -14.03 0.47 27.08
C LYS A 80 -13.83 1.43 25.90
N ASN A 81 -14.27 2.69 26.02
CA ASN A 81 -14.26 3.67 24.95
C ASN A 81 -13.61 4.98 25.41
N TYR A 82 -12.72 5.51 24.55
CA TYR A 82 -11.90 6.68 24.82
C TYR A 82 -11.92 7.60 23.60
N GLU A 83 -12.17 8.89 23.81
CA GLU A 83 -11.98 9.91 22.77
C GLU A 83 -10.48 10.25 22.67
N ILE A 84 -9.95 10.17 21.45
CA ILE A 84 -8.51 10.31 21.17
C ILE A 84 -8.23 11.31 20.04
N THR A 85 -9.23 12.08 19.62
CA THR A 85 -9.13 13.07 18.54
C THR A 85 -7.91 13.97 18.72
N ASP A 86 -7.75 14.57 19.91
CA ASP A 86 -6.67 15.52 20.17
C ASP A 86 -5.28 14.87 20.20
N LEU A 87 -5.20 13.55 20.42
CA LEU A 87 -3.92 12.85 20.42
C LEU A 87 -3.31 12.81 19.01
N PHE A 88 -4.12 12.85 17.94
CA PHE A 88 -3.63 12.91 16.56
C PHE A 88 -3.12 14.29 16.14
N ASN A 89 -3.38 15.34 16.93
CA ASN A 89 -2.77 16.65 16.70
C ASN A 89 -1.27 16.65 17.05
N ASP A 90 -0.79 15.65 17.77
CA ASP A 90 0.62 15.43 18.07
C ASP A 90 1.40 15.01 16.79
N ASN A 91 2.50 15.73 16.50
CA ASN A 91 3.38 15.44 15.37
C ASN A 91 4.17 14.15 15.52
N GLU A 92 4.10 13.50 16.68
CA GLU A 92 4.73 12.22 16.96
C GLU A 92 3.80 11.01 16.74
N ILE A 93 2.59 11.20 16.19
CA ILE A 93 1.71 10.10 15.77
C ILE A 93 1.66 10.04 14.24
N ILE A 94 1.68 8.84 13.69
CA ILE A 94 1.37 8.61 12.27
C ILE A 94 0.57 7.32 12.12
N SER A 95 -0.36 7.28 11.18
CA SER A 95 -1.10 6.08 10.85
C SER A 95 -0.86 5.61 9.42
N LEU A 96 -0.98 4.31 9.16
CA LEU A 96 -0.94 3.75 7.81
C LEU A 96 -1.88 2.54 7.70
N PRO A 97 -2.92 2.61 6.86
CA PRO A 97 -3.76 1.48 6.49
C PRO A 97 -2.95 0.33 5.88
N LEU A 98 -3.38 -0.91 6.11
CA LEU A 98 -2.64 -2.09 5.61
C LEU A 98 -2.99 -2.47 4.16
N ASN A 99 -4.00 -1.83 3.56
CA ASN A 99 -4.46 -2.20 2.21
C ASN A 99 -5.05 -1.00 1.47
N LEU A 100 -4.76 -0.88 0.17
CA LEU A 100 -5.35 0.16 -0.69
C LEU A 100 -6.88 0.13 -0.76
N SER A 101 -7.51 -1.01 -0.46
CA SER A 101 -8.97 -1.12 -0.39
C SER A 101 -9.59 -0.22 0.67
N PHE A 102 -8.84 0.13 1.73
CA PHE A 102 -9.22 1.14 2.71
C PHE A 102 -9.56 2.47 2.03
N TYR A 103 -8.63 3.01 1.25
CA TYR A 103 -8.79 4.29 0.57
C TYR A 103 -9.91 4.25 -0.47
N LYS A 104 -10.05 3.13 -1.19
CA LYS A 104 -11.14 2.95 -2.16
C LYS A 104 -12.53 3.02 -1.51
N LYS A 105 -12.68 2.53 -0.27
CA LYS A 105 -13.96 2.58 0.46
C LYS A 105 -14.35 3.99 0.86
N LEU A 106 -13.40 4.87 1.18
CA LEU A 106 -13.68 6.24 1.62
C LEU A 106 -14.50 7.01 0.58
N LYS A 107 -14.17 6.85 -0.71
CA LYS A 107 -14.92 7.48 -1.79
C LYS A 107 -16.39 7.06 -1.84
N SER A 108 -16.68 5.79 -1.54
CA SER A 108 -18.05 5.27 -1.46
C SER A 108 -18.78 5.75 -0.21
N ILE A 109 -18.07 5.92 0.91
CA ILE A 109 -18.67 6.33 2.20
C ILE A 109 -19.06 7.80 2.15
N PHE A 110 -18.20 8.64 1.60
CA PHE A 110 -18.41 10.09 1.54
C PHE A 110 -19.00 10.54 0.21
N ASN A 111 -19.64 9.65 -0.55
CA ASN A 111 -20.30 9.98 -1.82
C ASN A 111 -19.43 10.79 -2.81
N SER A 112 -18.12 10.53 -2.83
CA SER A 112 -17.12 11.28 -3.61
C SER A 112 -16.92 12.75 -3.22
N GLU A 113 -17.29 13.15 -2.01
CA GLU A 113 -16.96 14.46 -1.44
C GLU A 113 -15.52 14.47 -0.93
N ASP A 114 -14.60 15.01 -1.74
CA ASP A 114 -13.17 15.03 -1.45
C ASP A 114 -12.84 15.69 -0.09
N GLU A 115 -13.57 16.73 0.31
CA GLU A 115 -13.35 17.43 1.60
C GLU A 115 -13.55 16.51 2.81
N ASN A 116 -14.60 15.69 2.80
CA ASN A 116 -14.87 14.74 3.89
C ASN A 116 -13.84 13.60 3.93
N ILE A 117 -13.34 13.18 2.76
CA ILE A 117 -12.24 12.20 2.67
C ILE A 117 -10.95 12.80 3.24
N ILE A 118 -10.64 14.06 2.91
CA ILE A 118 -9.48 14.77 3.43
C ILE A 118 -9.60 14.95 4.94
N ASP A 119 -10.75 15.39 5.47
CA ASP A 119 -10.97 15.52 6.91
C ASP A 119 -10.82 14.17 7.62
N PHE A 120 -11.36 13.09 7.06
CA PHE A 120 -11.18 11.75 7.62
C PHE A 120 -9.70 11.37 7.72
N LEU A 121 -8.95 11.48 6.61
CA LEU A 121 -7.55 11.08 6.57
C LEU A 121 -6.65 11.97 7.44
N THR A 122 -6.99 13.25 7.53
CA THR A 122 -6.30 14.21 8.39
C THR A 122 -6.54 13.89 9.86
N SER A 123 -7.78 13.56 10.23
CA SER A 123 -8.18 13.24 11.61
C SER A 123 -7.46 12.01 12.18
N ILE A 124 -7.07 11.06 11.34
CA ILE A 124 -6.26 9.90 11.75
C ILE A 124 -4.77 10.08 11.49
N ARG A 125 -4.34 11.25 11.04
CA ARG A 125 -2.97 11.55 10.66
C ARG A 125 -2.37 10.48 9.73
N ASP A 126 -3.05 10.23 8.61
CA ASP A 126 -2.67 9.21 7.63
C ASP A 126 -1.35 9.56 6.93
N GLY A 127 -0.40 8.64 6.92
CA GLY A 127 0.93 8.82 6.36
C GLY A 127 0.93 9.15 4.87
N SER A 128 -0.06 8.69 4.10
CA SER A 128 -0.14 9.03 2.67
C SER A 128 -0.64 10.45 2.44
N THR A 129 -1.45 10.99 3.35
CA THR A 129 -1.85 12.41 3.37
C THR A 129 -0.70 13.29 3.84
N PHE A 130 0.03 12.85 4.87
CA PHE A 130 1.17 13.56 5.43
C PHE A 130 2.52 13.16 4.81
N ILE A 131 2.53 12.67 3.56
CA ILE A 131 3.73 12.12 2.92
C ILE A 131 4.91 13.10 2.85
N SER A 132 4.64 14.41 2.82
CA SER A 132 5.68 15.44 2.88
C SER A 132 6.48 15.44 4.17
N GLU A 133 5.95 14.84 5.25
CA GLU A 133 6.59 14.68 6.56
C GLU A 133 7.31 13.32 6.71
N GLU A 134 7.45 12.52 5.64
CA GLU A 134 8.09 11.20 5.71
C GLU A 134 9.50 11.25 6.29
N ASN A 135 10.27 12.30 5.98
CA ASN A 135 11.59 12.53 6.57
C ASN A 135 11.59 12.71 8.10
N ILE A 136 10.43 13.01 8.70
CA ILE A 136 10.22 13.13 10.15
C ILE A 136 9.80 11.77 10.71
N PHE A 137 8.66 11.24 10.25
CA PHE A 137 8.10 10.01 10.84
C PHE A 137 8.87 8.73 10.46
N SER A 138 9.68 8.76 9.41
CA SER A 138 10.62 7.66 9.10
C SER A 138 11.67 7.43 10.18
N LYS A 139 11.89 8.43 11.06
CA LYS A 139 12.80 8.34 12.20
C LYS A 139 12.14 7.77 13.45
N PHE A 140 10.82 7.56 13.44
CA PHE A 140 10.13 7.04 14.62
C PHE A 140 10.58 5.61 14.91
N SER A 141 10.71 5.31 16.21
CA SER A 141 10.98 3.95 16.65
C SER A 141 9.87 3.01 16.18
N GLY A 142 10.21 2.00 15.37
CA GLY A 142 9.25 1.04 14.82
C GLY A 142 8.73 1.38 13.42
N TYR A 143 9.21 2.44 12.75
CA TYR A 143 8.80 2.78 11.38
C TYR A 143 8.95 1.59 10.40
N ASN A 144 10.16 1.02 10.31
CA ASN A 144 10.43 -0.11 9.43
C ASN A 144 9.83 -1.42 9.97
N ASP A 145 9.90 -1.62 11.29
CA ASP A 145 9.50 -2.89 11.92
C ASP A 145 7.98 -3.08 11.97
N THR A 146 7.22 -1.98 11.94
CA THR A 146 5.76 -2.00 12.02
C THR A 146 5.11 -1.37 10.80
N LEU A 147 5.25 -0.06 10.58
CA LEU A 147 4.55 0.69 9.55
C LEU A 147 4.89 0.15 8.15
N LEU A 148 6.18 0.02 7.86
CA LEU A 148 6.72 -0.50 6.60
C LEU A 148 7.06 -2.00 6.64
N ARG A 149 6.51 -2.77 7.59
CA ARG A 149 6.82 -4.20 7.71
C ARG A 149 6.63 -5.00 6.42
N GLU A 150 5.62 -4.66 5.61
CA GLU A 150 5.34 -5.34 4.35
C GLU A 150 6.16 -4.78 3.16
N GLY A 151 7.23 -4.03 3.47
CA GLY A 151 8.19 -3.46 2.54
C GLY A 151 7.53 -2.65 1.44
N SER A 152 7.76 -3.08 0.19
CA SER A 152 7.26 -2.43 -1.02
C SER A 152 5.74 -2.25 -1.04
N THR A 153 4.98 -3.13 -0.37
CA THR A 153 3.52 -2.98 -0.28
C THR A 153 3.16 -1.77 0.58
N SER A 154 3.75 -1.65 1.77
CA SER A 154 3.52 -0.51 2.66
C SER A 154 4.02 0.80 2.02
N GLU A 155 5.18 0.79 1.35
CA GLU A 155 5.67 1.97 0.63
C GLU A 155 4.72 2.41 -0.50
N ALA A 156 4.14 1.47 -1.24
CA ALA A 156 3.19 1.78 -2.29
C ALA A 156 1.90 2.38 -1.73
N ILE A 157 1.42 1.86 -0.60
CA ILE A 157 0.27 2.43 0.14
C ILE A 157 0.61 3.84 0.59
N LEU A 158 1.76 4.04 1.23
CA LEU A 158 2.23 5.32 1.73
C LEU A 158 2.31 6.37 0.60
N LYS A 159 2.86 6.03 -0.56
CA LYS A 159 3.01 6.97 -1.68
C LYS A 159 1.73 7.26 -2.46
N LYS A 160 0.72 6.37 -2.40
CA LYS A 160 -0.44 6.40 -3.32
C LYS A 160 -1.79 6.51 -2.63
N GLY A 161 -1.87 6.20 -1.34
CA GLY A 161 -3.12 6.07 -0.58
C GLY A 161 -4.04 7.27 -0.75
N TYR A 162 -3.53 8.47 -0.50
CA TYR A 162 -4.24 9.73 -0.66
C TYR A 162 -4.83 9.91 -2.06
N GLN A 163 -4.04 9.67 -3.11
CA GLN A 163 -4.54 9.80 -4.49
C GLN A 163 -5.61 8.74 -4.80
N VAL A 164 -5.47 7.52 -4.28
CA VAL A 164 -6.49 6.46 -4.39
C VAL A 164 -7.77 6.87 -3.68
N ALA A 165 -7.68 7.51 -2.52
CA ALA A 165 -8.83 7.96 -1.73
C ALA A 165 -9.69 8.97 -2.51
N LEU A 166 -9.05 9.95 -3.13
CA LEU A 166 -9.72 10.96 -3.96
C LEU A 166 -10.17 10.41 -5.33
N GLY A 167 -9.84 9.15 -5.64
CA GLY A 167 -10.02 8.55 -6.97
C GLY A 167 -9.26 9.31 -8.07
N ARG A 168 -8.17 9.97 -7.69
CA ARG A 168 -7.19 10.63 -8.56
C ARG A 168 -6.02 9.73 -8.89
N TYR A 169 -5.94 8.56 -8.25
CA TYR A 169 -5.10 7.48 -8.75
C TYR A 169 -5.57 7.17 -10.15
N ALA A 170 -4.82 7.69 -11.12
CA ALA A 170 -5.05 7.39 -12.51
C ALA A 170 -5.10 5.87 -12.59
N ASP A 171 -6.28 5.32 -12.93
CA ASP A 171 -6.29 4.12 -13.75
C ASP A 171 -5.22 4.39 -14.80
N ILE A 172 -4.12 3.65 -14.74
CA ILE A 172 -3.03 3.90 -15.67
C ILE A 172 -3.61 3.53 -17.03
N LYS A 173 -4.10 4.57 -17.70
CA LYS A 173 -4.84 4.49 -18.94
C LYS A 173 -3.84 4.20 -20.05
N THR A 174 -2.64 4.76 -19.95
CA THR A 174 -1.55 4.57 -20.89
C THR A 174 -0.28 4.17 -20.13
N ILE A 175 0.30 3.02 -20.47
CA ILE A 175 1.67 2.63 -20.07
C ILE A 175 2.52 2.56 -21.33
N SER A 176 3.66 3.25 -21.33
CA SER A 176 4.69 3.08 -22.35
C SER A 176 5.91 2.46 -21.70
N LEU A 177 6.38 1.34 -22.25
CA LEU A 177 7.63 0.70 -21.82
C LEU A 177 8.67 0.88 -22.91
N ASP A 178 9.66 1.72 -22.65
CA ASP A 178 10.86 1.81 -23.48
C ASP A 178 11.81 0.69 -23.10
N ILE A 179 12.08 -0.21 -24.05
CA ILE A 179 12.90 -1.38 -23.81
C ILE A 179 14.35 -1.02 -24.08
N ASN A 180 15.16 -0.94 -23.02
CA ASN A 180 16.60 -0.73 -23.16
C ASN A 180 17.28 -2.05 -23.53
N ILE A 181 17.43 -2.27 -24.84
CA ILE A 181 18.15 -3.40 -25.44
C ILE A 181 19.34 -2.85 -26.22
N ASN A 182 20.33 -3.71 -26.50
CA ASN A 182 21.50 -3.30 -27.26
C ASN A 182 21.09 -2.77 -28.65
N HIS A 183 21.14 -1.44 -28.82
CA HIS A 183 20.76 -0.71 -30.02
C HIS A 183 21.64 -1.03 -31.24
N GLU A 184 22.81 -1.66 -31.05
CA GLU A 184 23.64 -2.14 -32.16
C GLU A 184 23.09 -3.42 -32.81
N LYS A 185 22.23 -4.16 -32.07
CA LYS A 185 21.67 -5.45 -32.51
C LYS A 185 20.18 -5.40 -32.79
N PHE A 186 19.50 -4.38 -32.29
CA PHE A 186 18.05 -4.28 -32.30
C PHE A 186 17.61 -2.83 -32.49
N ASP A 187 16.54 -2.64 -33.25
CA ASP A 187 15.84 -1.36 -33.31
C ASP A 187 15.18 -1.02 -31.97
N THR A 188 14.89 0.25 -31.75
CA THR A 188 14.14 0.69 -30.56
C THR A 188 12.71 0.17 -30.65
N PHE A 189 12.27 -0.55 -29.62
CA PHE A 189 10.88 -1.01 -29.48
C PHE A 189 10.23 -0.33 -28.28
N ASN A 190 8.99 0.11 -28.47
CA ASN A 190 8.15 0.66 -27.42
C ASN A 190 6.87 -0.18 -27.31
N LEU A 191 6.54 -0.62 -26.09
CA LEU A 191 5.26 -1.28 -25.81
C LEU A 191 4.30 -0.27 -25.22
N ASN A 192 3.19 -0.04 -25.92
CA ASN A 192 2.16 0.90 -25.51
C ASN A 192 0.90 0.14 -25.09
N PHE A 193 0.47 0.34 -23.86
CA PHE A 193 -0.77 -0.20 -23.30
C PHE A 193 -1.73 0.96 -23.10
N ASP A 194 -2.65 1.17 -24.05
CA ASP A 194 -3.62 2.28 -24.02
C ASP A 194 -5.07 1.77 -23.88
N LYS A 195 -5.67 2.08 -22.74
CA LYS A 195 -7.07 1.82 -22.36
C LYS A 195 -8.06 2.87 -22.92
N ASN A 196 -7.59 4.00 -23.44
CA ASN A 196 -8.43 5.09 -23.93
C ASN A 196 -8.80 4.95 -25.42
N ARG A 197 -8.22 4.01 -26.16
CA ARG A 197 -8.52 3.82 -27.58
C ARG A 197 -9.98 3.39 -27.79
N LYS A 198 -10.63 4.03 -28.77
CA LYS A 198 -12.06 3.80 -29.10
C LYS A 198 -12.34 2.47 -29.84
N TYR A 199 -11.34 1.84 -30.48
CA TYR A 199 -11.50 0.63 -31.30
C TYR A 199 -10.33 -0.37 -31.12
N GLY A 200 -10.61 -1.69 -31.09
CA GLY A 200 -9.64 -2.79 -30.99
C GLY A 200 -9.54 -3.46 -29.60
N GLU A 201 -9.18 -4.75 -29.54
CA GLU A 201 -8.93 -5.47 -28.27
C GLU A 201 -7.73 -4.87 -27.51
N ARG A 202 -7.89 -4.74 -26.20
CA ARG A 202 -7.31 -3.68 -25.34
C ARG A 202 -5.97 -4.09 -24.73
N ASN A 203 -4.98 -3.20 -24.68
CA ASN A 203 -3.71 -3.41 -23.96
C ASN A 203 -2.90 -4.64 -24.38
N ILE A 204 -2.99 -5.06 -25.63
CA ILE A 204 -2.20 -6.19 -26.16
C ILE A 204 -1.14 -5.61 -27.09
N ASN A 205 0.12 -5.91 -26.79
CA ASN A 205 1.22 -5.66 -27.72
C ASN A 205 1.61 -6.97 -28.39
N LEU A 206 1.82 -6.94 -29.70
CA LEU A 206 2.21 -8.10 -30.50
C LEU A 206 3.67 -7.97 -30.91
N LEU A 207 4.50 -8.94 -30.54
CA LEU A 207 5.89 -9.04 -30.98
C LEU A 207 6.02 -10.16 -32.01
N ILE A 208 6.14 -9.79 -33.29
CA ILE A 208 6.18 -10.71 -34.43
C ILE A 208 7.57 -10.69 -35.06
N GLY A 209 8.08 -11.86 -35.43
CA GLY A 209 9.38 -11.99 -36.07
C GLY A 209 9.70 -13.45 -36.40
N ARG A 210 10.68 -13.67 -37.27
CA ARG A 210 11.12 -15.03 -37.67
C ARG A 210 11.69 -15.82 -36.50
N ASN A 211 11.79 -17.14 -36.63
CA ASN A 211 12.51 -17.95 -35.64
C ASN A 211 13.96 -17.48 -35.54
N GLY A 212 14.48 -17.35 -34.31
CA GLY A 212 15.82 -16.80 -34.07
C GLY A 212 15.93 -15.27 -34.07
N SER A 213 14.85 -14.51 -34.33
CA SER A 213 14.90 -13.03 -34.38
C SER A 213 15.00 -12.33 -33.01
N GLY A 214 15.27 -13.07 -31.93
CA GLY A 214 15.44 -12.48 -30.60
C GLY A 214 14.16 -12.16 -29.80
N LYS A 215 12.98 -12.64 -30.22
CA LYS A 215 11.70 -12.38 -29.50
C LYS A 215 11.76 -12.73 -28.00
N THR A 216 12.20 -13.94 -27.67
CA THR A 216 12.33 -14.42 -26.29
C THR A 216 13.37 -13.60 -25.51
N TYR A 217 14.44 -13.14 -26.16
CA TYR A 217 15.45 -12.26 -25.57
C TYR A 217 14.87 -10.89 -25.19
N ILE A 218 14.06 -10.30 -26.07
CA ILE A 218 13.36 -9.03 -25.81
C ILE A 218 12.40 -9.20 -24.62
N LEU A 219 11.58 -10.25 -24.61
CA LEU A 219 10.65 -10.53 -23.51
C LEU A 219 11.37 -10.70 -22.16
N ASN A 220 12.48 -11.43 -22.13
CA ASN A 220 13.29 -11.59 -20.93
C ASN A 220 13.87 -10.26 -20.43
N ASN A 221 14.31 -9.38 -21.33
CA ASN A 221 14.79 -8.06 -20.92
C ASN A 221 13.68 -7.21 -20.30
N ILE A 222 12.47 -7.24 -20.86
CA ILE A 222 11.32 -6.54 -20.28
C ILE A 222 11.06 -7.05 -18.86
N ILE A 223 10.98 -8.38 -18.68
CA ILE A 223 10.73 -9.01 -17.39
C ILE A 223 11.82 -8.62 -16.38
N ASN A 224 13.09 -8.73 -16.76
CA ASN A 224 14.22 -8.37 -15.88
C ASN A 224 14.21 -6.89 -15.51
N SER A 225 13.78 -6.02 -16.42
CA SER A 225 13.72 -4.58 -16.16
C SER A 225 12.56 -4.23 -15.23
N ILE A 226 11.39 -4.87 -15.40
CA ILE A 226 10.25 -4.71 -14.47
C ILE A 226 10.60 -5.24 -13.08
N LEU A 227 11.31 -6.38 -12.99
CA LEU A 227 11.78 -6.95 -11.73
C LEU A 227 13.03 -6.22 -11.17
N ASN A 228 13.56 -5.24 -11.91
CA ASN A 228 14.77 -4.50 -11.53
C ASN A 228 16.00 -5.40 -11.23
N ILE A 229 16.11 -6.56 -11.90
CA ILE A 229 17.21 -7.52 -11.70
C ILE A 229 18.55 -6.97 -12.23
N ASN A 230 18.50 -6.11 -13.25
CA ASN A 230 19.69 -5.59 -13.93
C ASN A 230 20.10 -4.17 -13.49
N ASN A 231 19.56 -3.65 -12.37
CA ASN A 231 19.79 -2.28 -11.88
C ASN A 231 19.58 -1.17 -12.94
N SER A 232 18.73 -1.43 -13.92
CA SER A 232 18.34 -0.42 -14.90
C SER A 232 17.43 0.60 -14.21
N LYS A 233 17.89 1.85 -14.08
CA LYS A 233 17.11 2.99 -13.56
C LYS A 233 15.99 3.41 -14.52
N ILE A 234 15.08 2.50 -14.86
CA ILE A 234 13.93 2.82 -15.70
C ILE A 234 12.72 3.02 -14.81
N SER A 235 12.10 4.19 -14.91
CA SER A 235 10.91 4.57 -14.15
C SER A 235 9.66 3.94 -14.77
N TYR A 236 9.49 2.64 -14.60
CA TYR A 236 8.24 1.97 -14.94
C TYR A 236 7.16 2.18 -13.87
N PRO A 237 5.86 2.12 -14.24
CA PRO A 237 4.81 2.06 -13.24
C PRO A 237 4.95 0.79 -12.38
N TYR A 238 4.46 0.85 -11.15
CA TYR A 238 4.50 -0.30 -10.25
C TYR A 238 3.66 -1.46 -10.80
N PHE A 239 4.30 -2.61 -10.99
CA PHE A 239 3.63 -3.86 -11.34
C PHE A 239 3.48 -4.74 -10.10
N ASN A 240 2.24 -5.04 -9.71
CA ASN A 240 1.96 -5.93 -8.57
C ASN A 240 2.30 -7.41 -8.87
N LYS A 241 2.19 -7.82 -10.13
CA LYS A 241 2.35 -9.21 -10.57
C LYS A 241 2.76 -9.27 -12.02
N ILE A 242 3.66 -10.19 -12.34
CA ILE A 242 3.98 -10.60 -13.71
C ILE A 242 3.53 -12.05 -13.86
N ILE A 243 2.82 -12.37 -14.94
CA ILE A 243 2.41 -13.73 -15.28
C ILE A 243 2.96 -14.04 -16.65
N ILE A 244 3.66 -15.17 -16.77
CA ILE A 244 4.25 -15.65 -18.01
C ILE A 244 3.61 -16.99 -18.33
N ALA A 245 3.08 -17.13 -19.54
CA ALA A 245 2.61 -18.38 -20.08
C ALA A 245 3.43 -18.69 -21.33
N ALA A 246 4.27 -19.72 -21.25
CA ALA A 246 5.12 -20.18 -22.34
C ALA A 246 4.86 -21.67 -22.59
N PHE A 247 4.72 -22.05 -23.86
CA PHE A 247 4.42 -23.43 -24.27
C PHE A 247 5.63 -24.14 -24.87
N SER A 248 6.71 -23.42 -25.16
CA SER A 248 7.90 -23.98 -25.79
C SER A 248 8.89 -24.50 -24.74
N PRO A 249 9.34 -25.76 -24.84
CA PRO A 249 10.38 -26.30 -23.96
C PRO A 249 11.76 -25.65 -24.19
N PHE A 250 11.91 -24.88 -25.27
CA PHE A 250 13.14 -24.16 -25.61
C PHE A 250 13.17 -22.73 -25.05
N GLU A 251 12.09 -22.27 -24.43
CA GLU A 251 12.04 -20.97 -23.77
C GLU A 251 12.31 -21.12 -22.28
N LYS A 252 13.25 -20.34 -21.77
CA LYS A 252 13.58 -20.28 -20.35
C LYS A 252 13.24 -18.90 -19.81
N PHE A 253 12.31 -18.86 -18.89
CA PHE A 253 11.93 -17.69 -18.10
C PHE A 253 12.25 -17.95 -16.63
N LEU A 254 12.56 -16.90 -15.88
CA LEU A 254 12.88 -17.01 -14.47
C LEU A 254 11.68 -17.53 -13.68
N THR A 255 11.90 -18.54 -12.85
CA THR A 255 10.91 -19.04 -11.90
C THR A 255 10.92 -18.22 -10.62
N GLN A 256 9.90 -18.39 -9.78
CA GLN A 256 9.88 -17.78 -8.44
C GLN A 256 11.12 -18.16 -7.60
N HIS A 257 11.60 -19.39 -7.76
CA HIS A 257 12.80 -19.87 -7.09
C HIS A 257 14.06 -19.15 -7.59
N ASP A 258 14.21 -18.99 -8.91
CA ASP A 258 15.34 -18.29 -9.51
C ASP A 258 15.40 -16.83 -9.06
N ILE A 259 14.24 -16.15 -9.07
CA ILE A 259 14.10 -14.76 -8.61
C ILE A 259 14.49 -14.62 -7.14
N SER A 260 14.02 -15.54 -6.29
CA SER A 260 14.34 -15.53 -4.85
C SER A 260 15.85 -15.65 -4.62
N ASN A 261 16.52 -16.55 -5.35
CA ASN A 261 17.96 -16.74 -5.24
C ASN A 261 18.76 -15.51 -5.69
N ILE A 262 18.32 -14.84 -6.77
CA ILE A 262 18.95 -13.60 -7.25
C ILE A 262 18.95 -12.54 -6.15
N TYR A 263 17.79 -12.24 -5.54
CA TYR A 263 17.70 -11.23 -4.49
C TYR A 263 18.45 -11.61 -3.22
N ILE A 264 18.43 -12.90 -2.83
CA ILE A 264 19.21 -13.38 -1.68
C ILE A 264 20.71 -13.10 -1.90
N ASN A 265 21.22 -13.36 -3.10
CA ASN A 265 22.62 -13.13 -3.43
C ASN A 265 22.97 -11.63 -3.51
N GLU A 266 22.08 -10.79 -4.04
CA GLU A 266 22.28 -9.34 -4.02
C GLU A 266 22.36 -8.76 -2.60
N ILE A 267 21.51 -9.25 -1.68
CA ILE A 267 21.54 -8.83 -0.27
C ILE A 267 22.85 -9.25 0.40
N LYS A 268 23.35 -10.45 0.10
CA LYS A 268 24.63 -10.94 0.62
C LYS A 268 25.83 -10.12 0.11
N ASN A 269 25.79 -9.67 -1.15
CA ASN A 269 26.87 -8.89 -1.76
C ASN A 269 26.89 -7.42 -1.34
N LYS A 270 25.86 -6.92 -0.64
CA LYS A 270 25.77 -5.55 -0.11
C LYS A 270 26.16 -5.43 1.37
N LYS A 271 26.52 -6.53 2.04
CA LYS A 271 27.08 -6.57 3.40
C LYS A 271 28.59 -6.75 3.33
#